data_AF-A0A316FT74-F1
#
_entry.id   AF-A0A316FT74-F1
#
_cell.length_a   1.000
_cell.length_b   1.000
_cell.length_c   1.000
_cell.angle_alpha   90.00
_cell.angle_beta   90.00
_cell.angle_gamma   90.00
#
_symmetry.space_group_name_H-M   'P 1'
#
loop_
_entity.id
_entity.type
_entity.pdbx_description
1 polymer ?
#
loop_
_entity_poly.entity_id
_entity_poly.type
_entity_poly.pdbx_seq_one_letter_code
_entity_poly.pdbx_strand_id
1 'polypeptide(L)'
;MNSFKNKWLLIFMSAVLALGTAIAADEKEQQENSKGYKALKSKMLFSKQNIDKRTKPVGNIYVEGDDVPAAAPPPVAESTGPRGGADVYTANCSACHASGVGGAPKLGDAIWKELAQQGVDTLVQTVINGKGIMPPKGGCASCSDDELKQAVEHMMASAN
;
A
#
# COMPACT_ATOMS: atom_id res chain seq x y z
N MET A 1 4.56 -6.92 -76.02
CA MET A 1 4.72 -5.72 -75.17
C MET A 1 4.24 -5.89 -73.72
N ASN A 2 4.08 -7.13 -73.20
CA ASN A 2 3.43 -7.38 -71.89
C ASN A 2 4.33 -8.09 -70.84
N SER A 3 5.58 -8.42 -71.17
CA SER A 3 6.49 -9.15 -70.24
C SER A 3 7.32 -8.22 -69.35
N PHE A 4 7.64 -7.01 -69.82
CA PHE A 4 8.49 -6.06 -69.09
C PHE A 4 7.79 -5.38 -67.90
N LYS A 5 6.47 -5.14 -68.00
CA LYS A 5 5.67 -4.52 -66.93
C LYS A 5 5.41 -5.46 -65.76
N ASN A 6 5.33 -6.76 -66.02
CA ASN A 6 5.00 -7.77 -65.01
C ASN A 6 6.23 -8.16 -64.17
N LYS A 7 7.44 -8.06 -64.73
CA LYS A 7 8.69 -8.28 -63.96
C LYS A 7 8.95 -7.17 -62.94
N TRP A 8 8.64 -5.92 -63.26
CA TRP A 8 8.80 -4.81 -62.32
C TRP A 8 7.77 -4.85 -61.18
N LEU A 9 6.52 -5.24 -61.51
CA LEU A 9 5.45 -5.40 -60.51
C LEU A 9 5.73 -6.56 -59.52
N LEU A 10 6.32 -7.66 -60.01
CA LEU A 10 6.69 -8.81 -59.16
C LEU A 10 7.89 -8.50 -58.25
N ILE A 11 8.87 -7.73 -58.73
CA ILE A 11 10.00 -7.27 -57.89
C ILE A 11 9.50 -6.32 -56.80
N PHE A 12 8.58 -5.41 -57.12
CA PHE A 12 7.99 -4.51 -56.12
C PHE A 12 7.08 -5.24 -55.13
N MET A 13 6.27 -6.21 -55.56
CA MET A 13 5.45 -7.02 -54.65
C MET A 13 6.27 -7.92 -53.74
N SER A 14 7.41 -8.46 -54.19
CA SER A 14 8.32 -9.21 -53.31
C SER A 14 9.05 -8.30 -52.31
N ALA A 15 9.38 -7.05 -52.68
CA ALA A 15 10.02 -6.11 -51.77
C ALA A 15 9.07 -5.61 -50.65
N VAL A 16 7.78 -5.40 -50.98
CA VAL A 16 6.76 -5.00 -49.99
C VAL A 16 6.43 -6.15 -49.02
N LEU A 17 6.41 -7.40 -49.50
CA LEU A 17 6.16 -8.56 -48.65
C LEU A 17 7.33 -8.84 -47.68
N ALA A 18 8.57 -8.51 -48.05
CA ALA A 18 9.75 -8.68 -47.20
C ALA A 18 9.93 -7.55 -46.16
N LEU A 19 9.42 -6.34 -46.41
CA LEU A 19 9.45 -5.23 -45.42
C LEU A 19 8.26 -5.27 -44.44
N GLY A 20 7.13 -5.86 -44.81
CA GLY A 20 5.93 -5.92 -43.95
C GLY A 20 6.07 -6.85 -42.74
N THR A 21 6.93 -7.87 -42.79
CA THR A 21 7.10 -8.85 -41.70
C THR A 21 8.06 -8.40 -40.61
N ALA A 22 8.89 -7.37 -40.85
CA ALA A 22 9.88 -6.88 -39.88
C ALA A 22 9.32 -5.81 -38.91
N ILE A 23 8.21 -5.15 -39.25
CA ILE A 23 7.70 -4.00 -38.46
C ILE A 23 6.74 -4.43 -37.33
N ALA A 24 6.08 -5.59 -37.43
CA ALA A 24 5.04 -5.97 -36.46
C ALA A 24 5.56 -6.69 -35.20
N ALA A 25 6.82 -7.14 -35.15
CA ALA A 25 7.35 -7.92 -34.02
C ALA A 25 8.17 -7.10 -33.01
N ASP A 26 8.71 -5.94 -33.39
CA ASP A 26 9.67 -5.19 -32.56
C ASP A 26 8.97 -4.26 -31.53
N GLU A 27 7.76 -3.76 -31.81
CA GLU A 27 7.13 -2.73 -30.97
C GLU A 27 6.63 -3.28 -29.62
N LYS A 28 6.20 -4.55 -29.54
CA LYS A 28 5.80 -5.17 -28.28
C LYS A 28 6.98 -5.70 -27.46
N GLU A 29 8.11 -6.01 -28.08
CA GLU A 29 9.27 -6.60 -27.40
C GLU A 29 10.25 -5.54 -26.87
N GLN A 30 10.39 -4.39 -27.54
CA GLN A 30 11.26 -3.32 -27.05
C GLN A 30 10.76 -2.62 -25.79
N GLN A 31 9.44 -2.49 -25.60
CA GLN A 31 8.91 -1.84 -24.41
C GLN A 31 9.11 -2.71 -23.15
N GLU A 32 8.98 -4.04 -23.26
CA GLU A 32 9.11 -4.95 -22.13
C GLU A 32 10.55 -5.27 -21.72
N ASN A 33 11.54 -5.13 -22.61
CA ASN A 33 12.93 -5.49 -22.33
C ASN A 33 13.83 -4.31 -21.92
N SER A 34 13.31 -3.08 -21.91
CA SER A 34 14.08 -1.96 -21.36
C SER A 34 14.32 -2.20 -19.86
N LYS A 35 15.59 -2.13 -19.42
CA LYS A 35 15.97 -2.27 -18.00
C LYS A 35 15.14 -1.34 -17.10
N GLY A 36 14.76 -0.17 -17.62
CA GLY A 36 13.87 0.79 -16.96
C GLY A 36 12.45 0.25 -16.76
N TYR A 37 11.81 -0.31 -17.80
CA TYR A 37 10.46 -0.86 -17.67
C TYR A 37 10.41 -2.04 -16.70
N LYS A 38 11.36 -2.98 -16.74
CA LYS A 38 11.41 -4.09 -15.77
C LYS A 38 11.58 -3.61 -14.32
N ALA A 39 12.43 -2.61 -14.11
CA ALA A 39 12.67 -2.03 -12.78
C ALA A 39 11.47 -1.21 -12.26
N LEU A 40 10.71 -0.57 -13.15
CA LEU A 40 9.51 0.18 -12.80
C LEU A 40 8.29 -0.73 -12.60
N LYS A 41 8.16 -1.79 -13.41
CA LYS A 41 7.07 -2.78 -13.32
C LYS A 41 7.01 -3.43 -11.95
N SER A 42 8.14 -3.66 -11.26
CA SER A 42 8.13 -4.20 -9.90
C SER A 42 7.86 -3.14 -8.81
N LYS A 43 7.95 -1.85 -9.12
CA LYS A 43 7.64 -0.72 -8.22
C LYS A 43 6.22 -0.18 -8.38
N MET A 44 5.55 -0.46 -9.50
CA MET A 44 4.17 -0.04 -9.73
C MET A 44 3.19 -0.71 -8.77
N LEU A 45 2.24 0.07 -8.25
CA LEU A 45 1.22 -0.40 -7.30
C LEU A 45 0.39 -1.56 -7.85
N PHE A 46 0.11 -1.56 -9.16
CA PHE A 46 -0.66 -2.59 -9.86
C PHE A 46 0.20 -3.67 -10.52
N SER A 47 1.49 -3.76 -10.17
CA SER A 47 2.31 -4.88 -10.59
C SER A 47 1.71 -6.18 -10.09
N LYS A 48 1.69 -7.23 -10.91
CA LYS A 48 1.28 -8.58 -10.47
C LYS A 48 2.00 -8.99 -9.19
N GLN A 49 3.30 -8.70 -9.08
CA GLN A 49 4.07 -8.96 -7.86
C GLN A 49 3.55 -8.22 -6.63
N ASN A 50 3.16 -6.95 -6.77
CA ASN A 50 2.70 -6.13 -5.63
C ASN A 50 1.24 -6.40 -5.28
N ILE A 51 0.42 -6.75 -6.28
CA ILE A 51 -0.93 -7.27 -6.08
C ILE A 51 -0.84 -8.59 -5.31
N ASP A 52 -0.07 -9.56 -5.80
CA ASP A 52 0.09 -10.88 -5.17
C ASP A 52 0.63 -10.75 -3.73
N LYS A 53 1.56 -9.82 -3.46
CA LYS A 53 2.04 -9.57 -2.09
C LYS A 53 0.94 -9.09 -1.14
N ARG A 54 -0.04 -8.32 -1.63
CA ARG A 54 -1.12 -7.74 -0.83
C ARG A 54 -2.37 -8.62 -0.79
N THR A 55 -2.59 -9.46 -1.80
CA THR A 55 -3.74 -10.36 -1.90
C THR A 55 -3.46 -11.77 -1.38
N LYS A 56 -2.26 -12.02 -0.82
CA LYS A 56 -1.99 -13.25 -0.09
C LYS A 56 -3.01 -13.41 1.04
N PRO A 57 -3.67 -14.58 1.15
CA PRO A 57 -4.65 -14.81 2.20
C PRO A 57 -3.93 -14.79 3.54
N VAL A 58 -4.53 -14.09 4.51
CA VAL A 58 -4.01 -13.96 5.88
C VAL A 58 -4.23 -15.22 6.73
N GLY A 59 -4.85 -16.26 6.16
CA GLY A 59 -5.14 -17.53 6.80
C GLY A 59 -5.62 -18.57 5.78
N ASN A 60 -5.84 -19.79 6.26
CA ASN A 60 -6.32 -20.90 5.44
C ASN A 60 -7.85 -21.00 5.52
N ILE A 61 -8.50 -21.32 4.40
CA ILE A 61 -9.94 -21.63 4.36
C ILE A 61 -10.07 -23.15 4.47
N TYR A 62 -10.78 -23.61 5.50
CA TYR A 62 -11.08 -25.01 5.73
C TYR A 62 -12.57 -25.25 5.46
N VAL A 63 -12.89 -26.37 4.83
CA VAL A 63 -14.26 -26.80 4.54
C VAL A 63 -14.67 -27.85 5.59
N GLU A 64 -15.97 -28.00 5.81
CA GLU A 64 -16.50 -28.92 6.81
C GLU A 64 -16.08 -30.37 6.53
N GLY A 65 -15.33 -30.97 7.47
CA GLY A 65 -14.69 -32.27 7.34
C GLY A 65 -13.15 -32.22 7.30
N ASP A 66 -12.55 -31.04 7.17
CA ASP A 66 -11.10 -30.88 7.21
C ASP A 66 -10.56 -30.95 8.65
N ASP A 67 -9.37 -31.56 8.80
CA ASP A 67 -8.61 -31.56 10.04
C ASP A 67 -8.06 -30.14 10.30
N VAL A 68 -8.82 -29.32 11.03
CA VAL A 68 -8.39 -27.97 11.38
C VAL A 68 -7.27 -28.02 12.43
N PRO A 69 -6.05 -27.56 12.11
CA PRO A 69 -5.00 -27.43 13.11
C PRO A 69 -5.42 -26.39 14.16
N ALA A 70 -4.98 -26.58 15.40
CA ALA A 70 -5.20 -25.58 16.45
C ALA A 70 -4.70 -24.21 15.97
N ALA A 71 -5.56 -23.19 16.08
CA ALA A 71 -5.29 -21.85 15.57
C ALA A 71 -3.93 -21.35 16.07
N ALA A 72 -3.01 -21.11 15.14
CA ALA A 72 -1.77 -20.44 15.46
C ALA A 72 -2.11 -19.05 16.05
N PRO A 73 -1.38 -18.58 17.08
CA PRO A 73 -1.55 -17.23 17.57
C PRO A 73 -1.42 -16.25 16.40
N PRO A 74 -2.20 -15.14 16.39
CA PRO A 74 -2.16 -14.18 15.31
C PRO A 74 -0.71 -13.75 15.06
N PRO A 75 -0.28 -13.59 13.79
CA PRO A 75 1.06 -13.10 13.50
C PRO A 75 1.25 -11.79 14.24
N VAL A 76 2.22 -11.77 15.16
CA VAL A 76 2.64 -10.53 15.81
C VAL A 76 3.15 -9.63 14.69
N ALA A 77 2.45 -8.51 14.49
CA ALA A 77 2.84 -7.56 13.47
C ALA A 77 4.22 -7.01 13.86
N GLU A 78 5.26 -7.39 13.11
CA GLU A 78 6.61 -6.91 13.36
C GLU A 78 6.65 -5.39 13.18
N SER A 79 7.30 -4.71 14.13
CA SER A 79 7.55 -3.28 14.04
C SER A 79 8.41 -3.01 12.80
N THR A 80 7.97 -2.08 11.95
CA THR A 80 8.66 -1.70 10.71
C THR A 80 9.85 -0.76 10.94
N GLY A 81 10.47 -0.80 12.11
CA GLY A 81 11.49 0.16 12.56
C GLY A 81 10.86 1.41 13.20
N PRO A 82 11.68 2.24 13.88
CA PRO A 82 11.18 3.40 14.62
C PRO A 82 10.65 4.47 13.67
N ARG A 83 9.35 4.71 13.68
CA ARG A 83 8.69 5.81 12.98
C ARG A 83 8.53 7.02 13.90
N GLY A 84 8.51 8.22 13.33
CA GLY A 84 8.21 9.43 14.08
C GLY A 84 6.71 9.54 14.42
N GLY A 85 6.38 10.28 15.47
CA GLY A 85 4.99 10.50 15.90
C GLY A 85 4.07 11.06 14.81
N ALA A 86 4.58 11.96 13.96
CA ALA A 86 3.83 12.51 12.83
C ALA A 86 3.54 11.46 11.74
N ASP A 87 4.46 10.53 11.50
CA ASP A 87 4.29 9.45 10.53
C ASP A 87 3.24 8.46 11.01
N VAL A 88 3.31 8.07 12.28
CA VAL A 88 2.32 7.20 12.93
C VAL A 88 0.94 7.85 12.94
N TYR A 89 0.86 9.14 13.29
CA TYR A 89 -0.38 9.91 13.22
C TYR A 89 -0.96 9.87 11.80
N THR A 90 -0.15 10.19 10.79
CA THR A 90 -0.60 10.25 9.40
C THR A 90 -1.09 8.89 8.91
N ALA A 91 -0.37 7.82 9.23
CA ALA A 91 -0.65 6.47 8.75
C ALA A 91 -1.85 5.80 9.43
N ASN A 92 -2.08 6.06 10.72
CA ASN A 92 -3.03 5.29 11.54
C ASN A 92 -4.09 6.16 12.22
N CYS A 93 -3.72 7.32 12.75
CA CYS A 93 -4.59 8.11 13.63
C CYS A 93 -5.44 9.15 12.87
N SER A 94 -4.91 9.68 11.76
CA SER A 94 -5.50 10.76 10.97
C SER A 94 -6.89 10.42 10.43
N ALA A 95 -7.13 9.14 10.12
CA ALA A 95 -8.40 8.64 9.59
C ALA A 95 -9.60 9.02 10.47
N CYS A 96 -9.42 9.07 11.78
CA CYS A 96 -10.47 9.47 12.72
C CYS A 96 -10.23 10.87 13.30
N HIS A 97 -9.00 11.20 13.68
CA HIS A 97 -8.71 12.44 14.41
C HIS A 97 -8.53 13.68 13.53
N ALA A 98 -8.46 13.56 12.20
CA ALA A 98 -8.43 14.75 11.34
C ALA A 98 -9.82 15.42 11.24
N SER A 99 -10.88 14.63 11.11
CA SER A 99 -12.25 15.13 10.93
C SER A 99 -13.16 14.88 12.13
N GLY A 100 -12.72 14.09 13.12
CA GLY A 100 -13.45 13.78 14.34
C GLY A 100 -14.46 12.66 14.18
N VAL A 101 -14.11 11.63 13.40
CA VAL A 101 -14.99 10.49 13.09
C VAL A 101 -15.48 9.86 14.39
N GLY A 102 -16.80 9.69 14.49
CA GLY A 102 -17.49 9.09 15.63
C GLY A 102 -17.16 9.72 16.98
N GLY A 103 -16.89 11.02 17.00
CA GLY A 103 -16.61 11.78 18.22
C GLY A 103 -15.14 11.77 18.65
N ALA A 104 -14.23 11.33 17.78
CA ALA A 104 -12.80 11.45 18.05
C ALA A 104 -12.39 12.94 18.24
N PRO A 105 -11.56 13.28 19.24
CA PRO A 105 -11.03 14.62 19.40
C PRO A 105 -10.27 15.06 18.14
N LYS A 106 -10.70 16.16 17.52
CA LYS A 106 -10.10 16.65 16.28
C LYS A 106 -8.73 17.26 16.57
N LEU A 107 -7.74 17.01 15.73
CA LEU A 107 -6.43 17.64 15.84
C LEU A 107 -6.57 19.17 15.90
N GLY A 108 -5.93 19.83 16.86
CA GLY A 108 -6.03 21.27 17.08
C GLY A 108 -7.29 21.77 17.83
N ASP A 109 -8.18 20.88 18.27
CA ASP A 109 -9.33 21.27 19.08
C ASP A 109 -8.94 21.67 20.52
N ALA A 110 -9.72 22.53 21.16
CA ALA A 110 -9.47 23.03 22.51
C ALA A 110 -9.53 21.91 23.57
N ILE A 111 -10.26 20.81 23.28
CA ILE A 111 -10.34 19.61 24.14
C ILE A 111 -8.95 19.05 24.45
N TRP A 112 -7.97 19.18 23.56
CA TRP A 112 -6.62 18.70 23.80
C TRP A 112 -5.92 19.37 24.98
N LYS A 113 -6.30 20.61 25.34
CA LYS A 113 -5.78 21.29 26.52
C LYS A 113 -6.22 20.60 27.82
N GLU A 114 -7.46 20.12 27.86
CA GLU A 114 -7.98 19.34 29.00
C GLU A 114 -7.38 17.94 29.02
N LEU A 115 -7.28 17.28 27.86
CA LEU A 115 -6.66 15.95 27.76
C LEU A 115 -5.19 15.99 28.18
N ALA A 116 -4.45 17.05 27.84
CA ALA A 116 -3.06 17.22 28.22
C ALA A 116 -2.86 17.24 29.75
N GLN A 117 -3.85 17.68 30.53
CA GLN A 117 -3.78 17.70 31.99
C GLN A 117 -3.77 16.30 32.61
N GLN A 118 -4.27 15.28 31.89
CA GLN A 118 -4.25 13.89 32.33
C GLN A 118 -2.85 13.27 32.23
N GLY A 119 -1.93 13.92 31.53
CA GLY A 119 -0.57 13.45 31.28
C GLY A 119 -0.48 12.50 30.09
N VAL A 120 0.68 12.51 29.42
CA VAL A 120 0.96 11.73 28.20
C VAL A 120 0.76 10.23 28.45
N ASP A 121 1.27 9.70 29.56
CA ASP A 121 1.26 8.26 29.83
C ASP A 121 -0.18 7.72 29.99
N THR A 122 -1.08 8.49 30.62
CA THR A 122 -2.51 8.15 30.74
C THR A 122 -3.20 8.09 29.37
N LEU A 123 -2.88 9.04 28.49
CA LEU A 123 -3.42 9.06 27.14
C LEU A 123 -2.88 7.91 26.30
N VAL A 124 -1.58 7.60 26.42
CA VAL A 124 -0.96 6.45 25.76
C VAL A 124 -1.63 5.14 26.20
N GLN A 125 -1.90 4.96 27.50
CA GLN A 125 -2.62 3.79 27.98
C GLN A 125 -4.05 3.71 27.44
N THR A 126 -4.73 4.85 27.28
CA THR A 126 -6.04 4.90 26.62
C THR A 126 -5.94 4.48 25.15
N VAL A 127 -4.88 4.88 24.45
CA VAL A 127 -4.62 4.48 23.06
C VAL A 127 -4.31 2.99 22.95
N ILE A 128 -3.45 2.45 23.82
CA ILE A 128 -3.08 1.03 23.83
C ILE A 128 -4.33 0.17 24.05
N ASN A 129 -5.14 0.49 25.05
CA ASN A 129 -6.32 -0.28 25.40
C ASN A 129 -7.51 -0.05 24.45
N GLY A 130 -7.54 1.10 23.76
CA GLY A 130 -8.70 1.56 23.00
C GLY A 130 -9.75 2.20 23.90
N LYS A 131 -10.64 3.01 23.30
CA LYS A 131 -11.72 3.71 24.01
C LYS A 131 -12.91 3.95 23.10
N GLY A 132 -14.08 3.45 23.51
CA GLY A 132 -15.30 3.57 22.72
C GLY A 132 -15.15 2.91 21.35
N ILE A 133 -15.24 3.69 20.28
CA ILE A 133 -15.03 3.22 18.90
C ILE A 133 -13.55 3.19 18.49
N MET A 134 -12.66 3.78 19.27
CA MET A 134 -11.24 3.80 18.97
C MET A 134 -10.65 2.41 19.26
N PRO A 135 -10.15 1.68 18.24
CA PRO A 135 -9.63 0.33 18.44
C PRO A 135 -8.36 0.33 19.30
N PRO A 136 -7.99 -0.81 19.90
CA PRO A 136 -6.71 -0.97 20.60
C PRO A 136 -5.52 -0.54 19.72
N LYS A 137 -4.53 0.10 20.35
CA LYS A 137 -3.36 0.72 19.71
C LYS A 137 -3.70 1.71 18.59
N GLY A 138 -4.89 2.32 18.61
CA GLY A 138 -5.36 3.22 17.56
C GLY A 138 -5.41 2.57 16.17
N GLY A 139 -5.54 1.24 16.10
CA GLY A 139 -5.52 0.48 14.85
C GLY A 139 -4.12 0.19 14.30
N CYS A 140 -3.06 0.57 15.01
CA CYS A 140 -1.68 0.25 14.66
C CYS A 140 -1.19 -0.99 15.43
N ALA A 141 -1.47 -2.18 14.91
CA ALA A 141 -1.05 -3.43 15.55
C ALA A 141 0.49 -3.58 15.65
N SER A 142 1.22 -3.04 14.67
CA SER A 142 2.69 -3.09 14.60
C SER A 142 3.41 -1.95 15.33
N CYS A 143 2.69 -0.97 15.88
CA CYS A 143 3.33 0.15 16.57
C CYS A 143 3.93 -0.31 17.89
N SER A 144 5.14 0.14 18.22
CA SER A 144 5.65 0.05 19.59
C SER A 144 4.95 1.08 20.50
N ASP A 145 5.01 0.88 21.81
CA ASP A 145 4.42 1.83 22.76
C ASP A 145 5.12 3.21 22.69
N ASP A 146 6.41 3.24 22.35
CA ASP A 146 7.17 4.48 22.11
C ASP A 146 6.69 5.22 20.85
N GLU A 147 6.37 4.49 19.78
CA GLU A 147 5.78 5.08 18.56
C GLU A 147 4.40 5.67 18.85
N LEU A 148 3.58 4.97 19.65
CA LEU A 148 2.28 5.49 20.09
C LEU A 148 2.44 6.72 20.98
N LYS A 149 3.42 6.72 21.88
CA LYS A 149 3.73 7.88 22.73
C LYS A 149 4.09 9.11 21.91
N GLN A 150 4.99 8.98 20.94
CA GLN A 150 5.34 10.08 20.05
C GLN A 150 4.15 10.58 19.23
N ALA A 151 3.25 9.68 18.79
CA ALA A 151 2.04 10.07 18.08
C ALA A 151 1.08 10.87 18.97
N VAL A 152 0.89 10.44 20.22
CA VAL A 152 0.09 11.17 21.21
C VAL A 152 0.67 12.55 21.50
N GLU A 153 1.99 12.64 21.70
CA GLU A 153 2.69 13.91 21.91
C GLU A 153 2.54 14.85 20.70
N HIS A 154 2.65 14.32 19.48
CA HIS A 154 2.40 15.08 18.26
C HIS A 154 0.98 15.66 18.22
N MET A 155 -0.02 14.87 18.60
CA MET A 155 -1.41 15.32 18.64
C MET A 155 -1.65 16.37 19.72
N MET A 156 -1.07 16.19 20.91
CA MET A 156 -1.15 17.16 21.99
C MET A 156 -0.48 18.49 21.63
N ALA A 157 0.67 18.45 20.96
CA ALA A 157 1.41 19.63 20.53
C ALA A 157 0.65 20.47 19.48
N SER A 158 -0.34 19.90 18.79
CA SER A 158 -1.18 20.63 17.85
C SER A 158 -2.22 21.55 18.52
N ALA A 159 -2.40 21.44 19.84
CA ALA A 159 -3.38 22.20 20.62
C ALA A 159 -2.89 23.64 20.86
N ASN A 160 -3.15 24.53 19.91
CA ASN A 160 -2.83 25.95 20.02
C ASN A 160 -3.84 26.71 20.92
#